data_AF-A0A534E483-F1
#
_entry.id   AF-A0A534E483-F1
#
_cell.length_a   1.000
_cell.length_b   1.000
_cell.length_c   1.000
_cell.angle_alpha   90.00
_cell.angle_beta   90.00
_cell.angle_gamma   90.00
#
_symmetry.space_group_name_H-M   'P 1'
#
loop_
_entity.id
_entity.type
_entity.pdbx_description
1 polymer ?
#
loop_
_entity_poly.entity_id
_entity_poly.type
_entity_poly.pdbx_seq_one_letter_code
_entity_poly.pdbx_strand_id
1 'polypeptide(L)'
;MDPERDLRRYESEVRVADNVASRQRYAEELVRRERYDEAIAQYREALTGLYEHDPNLMLGLAQAQFGKGEAIAARATLDELIRHNPDFRSPTGHLLYARALEAEGNVPKALEEYAVLAPSYPGAEASVRYAQLLKAQGRVAEAQKVARELLEQARIAPGHYRRAQRSWLDAAQRLL
;
A
#
# COMPACT_ATOMS: atom_id res chain seq x y z
N MET A 1 -11.41 18.89 -16.66
CA MET A 1 -10.01 19.19 -16.32
C MET A 1 -9.15 18.35 -17.24
N ASP A 2 -8.14 18.94 -17.87
CA ASP A 2 -7.19 18.22 -18.74
C ASP A 2 -6.17 17.50 -17.84
N PRO A 3 -6.22 16.15 -17.73
CA PRO A 3 -5.31 15.42 -16.86
C PRO A 3 -3.86 15.73 -17.24
N GLU A 4 -3.51 15.79 -18.52
CA GLU A 4 -2.11 15.99 -18.93
C GLU A 4 -1.55 17.36 -18.55
N ARG A 5 -2.41 18.37 -18.36
CA ARG A 5 -1.99 19.71 -17.96
C ARG A 5 -1.31 19.74 -16.59
N ASP A 6 -1.83 19.02 -15.61
CA ASP A 6 -1.25 18.98 -14.27
C ASP A 6 0.10 18.25 -14.25
N LEU A 7 0.25 17.21 -15.08
CA LEU A 7 1.49 16.46 -15.21
C LEU A 7 2.59 17.29 -15.86
N ARG A 8 2.27 18.00 -16.97
CA ARG A 8 3.18 18.95 -17.61
C ARG A 8 3.61 20.06 -16.65
N ARG A 9 2.69 20.52 -15.80
CA ARG A 9 2.98 21.51 -14.76
C ARG A 9 3.99 20.95 -13.75
N TYR A 10 3.74 19.77 -13.17
CA TYR A 10 4.66 19.17 -12.20
C TYR A 10 6.03 18.85 -12.79
N GLU A 11 6.08 18.35 -14.03
CA GLU A 11 7.33 18.15 -14.75
C GLU A 11 8.12 19.46 -14.90
N SER A 12 7.43 20.55 -15.27
CA SER A 12 8.07 21.87 -15.35
C SER A 12 8.56 22.38 -13.99
N GLU A 13 7.81 22.11 -12.91
CA GLU A 13 8.20 22.49 -11.55
C GLU A 13 9.48 21.75 -11.11
N VAL A 14 9.62 20.46 -11.44
CA VAL A 14 10.86 19.70 -11.18
C VAL A 14 12.03 20.30 -11.95
N ARG A 15 11.85 20.62 -13.24
CA ARG A 15 12.91 21.22 -14.07
C ARG A 15 13.38 22.60 -13.58
N VAL A 16 12.49 23.38 -12.97
CA VAL A 16 12.78 24.77 -12.54
C VAL A 16 13.27 24.83 -11.10
N ALA A 17 12.65 24.08 -10.18
CA ALA A 17 12.91 24.18 -8.75
C ALA A 17 13.92 23.15 -8.24
N ASP A 18 14.11 22.05 -8.98
CA ASP A 18 15.00 20.91 -8.69
C ASP A 18 15.11 20.54 -7.20
N ASN A 19 13.97 20.43 -6.52
CA ASN A 19 13.92 20.07 -5.11
C ASN A 19 13.08 18.82 -4.86
N VAL A 20 13.36 18.19 -3.73
CA VAL A 20 12.74 16.91 -3.32
C VAL A 20 11.23 17.00 -3.25
N ALA A 21 10.67 18.07 -2.70
CA ALA A 21 9.22 18.24 -2.59
C ALA A 21 8.52 18.29 -3.96
N SER A 22 9.15 18.94 -4.95
CA SER A 22 8.60 19.00 -6.31
C SER A 22 8.70 17.65 -7.00
N ARG A 23 9.81 16.93 -6.82
CA ARG A 23 10.01 15.56 -7.33
C ARG A 23 9.01 14.57 -6.72
N GLN A 24 8.78 14.64 -5.41
CA GLN A 24 7.80 13.81 -4.73
C GLN A 24 6.40 14.01 -5.31
N ARG A 25 5.94 15.26 -5.44
CA ARG A 25 4.60 15.56 -6.00
C ARG A 25 4.46 15.07 -7.44
N TYR A 26 5.51 15.22 -8.24
CA TYR A 26 5.52 14.70 -9.62
C TYR A 26 5.44 13.17 -9.63
N ALA A 27 6.24 12.50 -8.80
CA ALA A 27 6.24 11.04 -8.68
C ALA A 27 4.89 10.49 -8.20
N GLU A 28 4.26 11.12 -7.21
CA GLU A 28 2.91 10.75 -6.74
C GLU A 28 1.88 10.84 -7.87
N GLU A 29 1.95 11.88 -8.70
CA GLU A 29 1.04 12.04 -9.83
C GLU A 29 1.31 11.01 -10.94
N LEU A 30 2.58 10.64 -11.17
CA LEU A 30 2.94 9.54 -12.06
C LEU A 30 2.37 8.21 -11.57
N VAL A 31 2.43 7.92 -10.26
CA VAL A 31 1.82 6.72 -9.66
C VAL A 31 0.31 6.70 -9.87
N ARG A 32 -0.40 7.82 -9.66
CA ARG A 32 -1.85 7.91 -9.89
C ARG A 32 -2.27 7.61 -11.33
N ARG A 33 -1.35 7.79 -12.28
CA ARG A 33 -1.54 7.54 -13.72
C ARG A 33 -0.94 6.23 -14.19
N GLU A 34 -0.49 5.38 -13.26
CA GLU A 34 0.13 4.10 -13.56
C GLU A 34 1.42 4.22 -14.40
N ARG A 35 2.04 5.40 -14.44
CA ARG A 35 3.34 5.66 -15.09
C ARG A 35 4.48 5.26 -14.15
N TYR A 36 4.49 4.00 -13.75
CA TYR A 36 5.30 3.52 -12.63
C TYR A 36 6.81 3.62 -12.87
N ASP A 37 7.29 3.32 -14.07
CA ASP A 37 8.73 3.45 -14.40
C ASP A 37 9.26 4.86 -14.16
N GLU A 38 8.51 5.86 -14.59
CA GLU A 38 8.88 7.26 -14.42
C GLU A 38 8.80 7.68 -12.95
N ALA A 39 7.76 7.23 -12.23
CA ALA A 39 7.65 7.48 -10.79
C ALA A 39 8.85 6.90 -10.01
N ILE A 40 9.25 5.67 -10.33
CA ILE A 40 10.40 5.00 -9.72
C ILE A 40 11.68 5.80 -9.98
N ALA A 41 11.88 6.30 -11.20
CA ALA A 41 13.04 7.14 -11.53
C ALA A 41 13.06 8.42 -10.69
N GLN A 42 11.92 9.12 -10.58
CA GLN A 42 11.82 10.35 -9.79
C GLN A 42 12.07 10.12 -8.30
N TYR A 43 11.54 9.04 -7.72
CA TYR A 43 11.80 8.70 -6.33
C TYR A 43 13.27 8.36 -6.09
N ARG A 44 13.92 7.60 -6.99
CA ARG A 44 15.35 7.27 -6.87
C ARG A 44 16.24 8.50 -6.95
N GLU A 45 15.92 9.45 -7.83
CA GLU A 45 16.66 10.73 -7.90
C GLU A 45 16.48 11.56 -6.62
N ALA A 46 15.29 11.52 -6.01
CA ALA A 46 15.01 12.24 -4.77
C ALA A 46 15.63 11.57 -3.52
N LEU A 47 15.83 10.25 -3.53
CA LEU A 47 16.44 9.45 -2.46
C LEU A 47 17.97 9.50 -2.51
N THR A 48 18.54 10.69 -2.45
CA THR A 48 19.99 10.91 -2.46
C THR A 48 20.43 11.91 -1.39
N GLY A 49 21.69 11.83 -0.97
CA GLY A 49 22.27 12.76 0.01
C GLY A 49 21.48 12.76 1.33
N LEU A 50 21.02 13.93 1.75
CA LEU A 50 20.29 14.10 3.02
C LEU A 50 18.94 13.37 3.06
N TYR A 51 18.41 12.94 1.90
CA TYR A 51 17.10 12.30 1.77
C TYR A 51 17.20 10.81 1.43
N GLU A 52 18.38 10.22 1.44
CA GLU A 52 18.62 8.80 1.07
C GLU A 52 17.72 7.80 1.82
N HIS A 53 17.31 8.14 3.04
CA HIS A 53 16.41 7.32 3.85
C HIS A 53 15.13 8.06 4.26
N ASP A 54 14.70 9.08 3.50
CA ASP A 54 13.46 9.78 3.81
C ASP A 54 12.25 8.81 3.75
N PRO A 55 11.48 8.70 4.84
CA PRO A 55 10.47 7.65 4.95
C PRO A 55 9.31 7.81 3.97
N ASN A 56 8.95 9.04 3.60
CA ASN A 56 7.85 9.30 2.67
C ASN A 56 8.26 8.98 1.24
N LEU A 57 9.48 9.33 0.85
CA LEU A 57 10.04 8.99 -0.46
C LEU A 57 10.21 7.48 -0.62
N MET A 58 10.73 6.79 0.40
CA MET A 58 10.87 5.33 0.38
C MET A 58 9.51 4.62 0.28
N LEU A 59 8.49 5.10 1.03
CA LEU A 59 7.14 4.57 0.93
C LEU A 59 6.54 4.80 -0.47
N GLY A 60 6.75 5.98 -1.05
CA GLY A 60 6.32 6.29 -2.42
C GLY A 60 7.01 5.41 -3.47
N LEU A 61 8.32 5.17 -3.32
CA LEU A 61 9.07 4.26 -4.17
C LEU A 61 8.51 2.83 -4.10
N ALA A 62 8.26 2.31 -2.90
CA ALA A 62 7.69 0.98 -2.72
C ALA A 62 6.28 0.87 -3.35
N GLN A 63 5.46 1.92 -3.24
CA GLN A 63 4.14 1.96 -3.88
C GLN A 63 4.26 1.90 -5.42
N ALA A 64 5.18 2.66 -5.99
CA ALA A 64 5.42 2.65 -7.44
C ALA A 64 5.94 1.30 -7.93
N GLN A 65 6.90 0.70 -7.23
CA GLN A 65 7.44 -0.63 -7.52
C GLN A 65 6.34 -1.70 -7.47
N PHE A 66 5.53 -1.70 -6.41
CA PHE A 66 4.44 -2.67 -6.28
C PHE A 66 3.39 -2.48 -7.38
N GLY A 67 3.04 -1.23 -7.71
CA GLY A 67 2.13 -0.91 -8.81
C GLY A 67 2.61 -1.43 -10.17
N LYS A 68 3.93 -1.39 -10.40
CA LYS A 68 4.58 -1.96 -11.59
C LYS A 68 4.57 -3.50 -11.62
N GLY A 69 4.25 -4.15 -10.49
CA GLY A 69 4.35 -5.61 -10.34
C GLY A 69 5.70 -6.10 -9.82
N GLU A 70 6.59 -5.20 -9.39
CA GLU A 70 7.90 -5.53 -8.83
C GLU A 70 7.79 -5.80 -7.31
N ALA A 71 7.02 -6.82 -6.92
CA ALA A 71 6.72 -7.11 -5.52
C ALA A 71 7.98 -7.31 -4.64
N ILE A 72 8.97 -8.04 -5.15
CA ILE A 72 10.24 -8.28 -4.43
C ILE A 72 10.99 -6.97 -4.19
N ALA A 73 11.01 -6.06 -5.18
CA ALA A 73 11.66 -4.76 -5.04
C ALA A 73 10.93 -3.88 -4.02
N ALA A 74 9.59 -3.85 -4.08
CA ALA A 74 8.77 -3.13 -3.11
C ALA A 74 9.01 -3.63 -1.68
N ARG A 75 9.03 -4.95 -1.47
CA ARG A 75 9.35 -5.55 -0.16
C ARG A 75 10.74 -5.14 0.31
N ALA A 76 11.76 -5.20 -0.55
CA ALA A 76 13.11 -4.79 -0.20
C ALA A 76 13.17 -3.31 0.21
N THR A 77 12.54 -2.41 -0.53
CA THR A 77 12.47 -0.98 -0.16
C THR A 77 11.74 -0.76 1.17
N LEU A 78 10.71 -1.55 1.48
CA LEU A 78 10.01 -1.49 2.76
C LEU A 78 10.84 -2.06 3.92
N ASP A 79 11.65 -3.10 3.70
CA ASP A 79 12.61 -3.58 4.70
C ASP A 79 13.63 -2.48 5.04
N GLU A 80 14.17 -1.80 4.03
CA GLU A 80 15.05 -0.64 4.21
C GLU A 80 14.35 0.48 4.99
N LEU A 81 13.10 0.79 4.62
CA LEU A 81 12.30 1.81 5.29
C LEU A 81 12.15 1.51 6.79
N ILE A 82 11.77 0.28 7.14
CA ILE A 82 11.61 -0.15 8.53
C ILE A 82 12.94 -0.07 9.28
N ARG A 83 14.05 -0.48 8.64
CA ARG A 83 15.37 -0.50 9.29
C ARG A 83 15.90 0.90 9.57
N HIS A 84 15.76 1.83 8.62
CA HIS A 84 16.31 3.17 8.74
C HIS A 84 15.35 4.14 9.45
N ASN A 85 14.05 3.81 9.51
CA ASN A 85 13.03 4.65 10.14
C ASN A 85 12.17 3.83 11.13
N PRO A 86 12.76 3.30 12.21
CA PRO A 86 12.06 2.41 13.16
C PRO A 86 10.89 3.09 13.90
N ASP A 87 10.83 4.42 13.92
CA ASP A 87 9.75 5.20 14.53
C ASP A 87 8.69 5.65 13.52
N PHE A 88 8.92 5.44 12.21
CA PHE A 88 7.92 5.76 11.21
C PHE A 88 6.74 4.78 11.31
N ARG A 89 5.54 5.33 11.47
CA ARG A 89 4.30 4.56 11.62
C ARG A 89 3.43 4.80 10.40
N SER A 90 3.29 3.76 9.58
CA SER A 90 2.48 3.82 8.36
C SER A 90 1.64 2.56 8.22
N PRO A 91 0.36 2.58 8.65
CA PRO A 91 -0.54 1.45 8.45
C PRO A 91 -0.60 1.01 6.98
N THR A 92 -0.64 1.98 6.06
CA THR A 92 -0.63 1.72 4.61
C THR A 92 0.69 1.11 4.14
N GLY A 93 1.83 1.50 4.72
CA GLY A 93 3.13 0.86 4.47
C GLY A 93 3.18 -0.59 4.93
N HIS A 94 2.67 -0.90 6.12
CA HIS A 94 2.60 -2.28 6.61
C HIS A 94 1.64 -3.14 5.76
N LEU A 95 0.49 -2.59 5.34
CA LEU A 95 -0.40 -3.29 4.42
C LEU A 95 0.28 -3.55 3.06
N LEU A 96 1.03 -2.58 2.54
CA LEU A 96 1.80 -2.76 1.31
C LEU A 96 2.86 -3.86 1.46
N TYR A 97 3.49 -3.96 2.63
CA TYR A 97 4.46 -5.02 2.94
C TYR A 97 3.83 -6.40 2.89
N ALA A 98 2.70 -6.60 3.57
CA ALA A 98 1.96 -7.86 3.54
C ALA A 98 1.51 -8.24 2.11
N ARG A 99 1.06 -7.25 1.33
CA ARG A 99 0.70 -7.44 -0.10
C ARG A 99 1.89 -7.80 -0.97
N ALA A 100 3.06 -7.20 -0.73
CA ALA A 100 4.30 -7.52 -1.44
C ALA A 100 4.75 -8.95 -1.16
N LEU A 101 4.73 -9.38 0.11
CA LEU A 101 5.00 -10.77 0.51
C LEU A 101 4.05 -11.77 -0.13
N GLU A 102 2.76 -11.45 -0.18
CA GLU A 102 1.75 -12.29 -0.83
C GLU A 102 2.03 -12.41 -2.34
N ALA A 103 2.32 -11.28 -3.02
CA ALA A 103 2.55 -11.24 -4.46
C ALA A 103 3.85 -11.94 -4.89
N GLU A 104 4.89 -11.95 -4.06
CA GLU A 104 6.11 -12.74 -4.33
C GLU A 104 5.97 -14.23 -3.96
N GLY A 105 4.83 -14.65 -3.41
CA GLY A 105 4.54 -16.04 -3.04
C GLY A 105 5.03 -16.45 -1.66
N ASN A 106 5.51 -15.52 -0.83
CA ASN A 106 5.89 -15.77 0.56
C ASN A 106 4.67 -15.81 1.48
N VAL A 107 3.81 -16.81 1.24
CA VAL A 107 2.52 -16.97 1.92
C VAL A 107 2.63 -17.07 3.45
N PRO A 108 3.60 -17.82 4.04
CA PRO A 108 3.71 -17.90 5.49
C PRO A 108 3.93 -16.54 6.15
N LYS A 109 4.86 -15.74 5.61
CA LYS A 109 5.15 -14.40 6.11
C LYS A 109 3.98 -13.44 5.87
N ALA A 110 3.33 -13.50 4.71
CA ALA A 110 2.16 -12.69 4.42
C ALA A 110 1.03 -12.95 5.43
N LEU A 111 0.78 -14.22 5.80
CA LEU A 111 -0.20 -14.58 6.82
C LEU A 111 0.14 -14.00 8.20
N GLU A 112 1.41 -14.04 8.62
CA GLU A 112 1.87 -13.43 9.87
C GLU A 112 1.59 -11.93 9.90
N GLU A 113 1.98 -11.21 8.85
CA GLU A 113 1.79 -9.76 8.75
C GLU A 113 0.31 -9.37 8.70
N TYR A 114 -0.50 -10.09 7.92
CA TYR A 114 -1.93 -9.86 7.86
C TYR A 114 -2.63 -10.14 9.19
N ALA A 115 -2.21 -11.17 9.93
CA ALA A 115 -2.77 -11.48 11.25
C ALA A 115 -2.50 -10.35 12.26
N VAL A 116 -1.35 -9.68 12.18
CA VAL A 116 -1.02 -8.51 13.00
C VAL A 116 -1.83 -7.29 12.59
N LEU A 117 -2.04 -7.07 11.29
CA LEU A 117 -2.72 -5.89 10.77
C LEU A 117 -4.24 -5.94 10.91
N ALA A 118 -4.87 -7.09 10.62
CA ALA A 118 -6.32 -7.22 10.53
C ALA A 118 -7.08 -6.65 11.75
N PRO A 119 -6.64 -6.83 13.02
CA PRO A 119 -7.36 -6.31 14.18
C PRO A 119 -7.34 -4.78 14.32
N SER A 120 -6.35 -4.09 13.74
CA SER A 120 -6.08 -2.67 14.01
C SER A 120 -6.01 -1.77 12.78
N TYR A 121 -5.99 -2.36 11.58
CA TYR A 121 -5.89 -1.61 10.34
C TYR A 121 -7.11 -0.70 10.10
N PRO A 122 -6.92 0.58 9.76
CA PRO A 122 -8.02 1.47 9.39
C PRO A 122 -8.67 1.05 8.06
N GLY A 123 -9.73 0.25 8.14
CA GLY A 123 -10.50 -0.19 6.96
C GLY A 123 -10.68 -1.71 6.92
N ALA A 124 -11.32 -2.20 5.87
CA ALA A 124 -11.66 -3.61 5.75
C ALA A 124 -10.60 -4.45 4.98
N GLU A 125 -9.72 -3.79 4.22
CA GLU A 125 -8.81 -4.47 3.29
C GLU A 125 -7.91 -5.51 3.96
N ALA A 126 -7.23 -5.18 5.06
CA ALA A 126 -6.32 -6.10 5.73
C ALA A 126 -7.03 -7.39 6.16
N SER A 127 -8.20 -7.27 6.81
CA SER A 127 -8.99 -8.41 7.28
C SER A 127 -9.53 -9.26 6.13
N VAL A 128 -9.95 -8.64 5.02
CA VAL A 128 -10.44 -9.38 3.85
C VAL A 128 -9.32 -10.14 3.17
N ARG A 129 -8.16 -9.51 2.93
CA ARG A 129 -6.99 -10.19 2.35
C ARG A 129 -6.51 -11.32 3.23
N TYR A 130 -6.47 -11.11 4.55
CA TYR A 130 -6.15 -12.15 5.50
C TYR A 130 -7.08 -13.36 5.35
N ALA A 131 -8.39 -13.12 5.38
CA ALA A 131 -9.39 -14.17 5.25
C ALA A 131 -9.33 -14.88 3.88
N GLN A 132 -9.08 -14.15 2.79
CA GLN A 132 -8.89 -14.74 1.46
C GLN A 132 -7.66 -15.65 1.42
N LEU A 133 -6.54 -15.21 1.98
CA LEU A 133 -5.30 -15.99 2.01
C LEU A 133 -5.45 -17.22 2.90
N LEU A 134 -6.09 -17.10 4.08
CA LEU A 134 -6.46 -18.24 4.93
C LEU A 134 -7.27 -19.28 4.17
N LYS A 135 -8.32 -18.84 3.46
CA LYS A 135 -9.17 -19.74 2.65
C LYS A 135 -8.36 -20.43 1.56
N ALA A 136 -7.49 -19.71 0.86
CA ALA A 136 -6.62 -20.26 -0.18
C ALA A 136 -5.66 -21.34 0.37
N GLN A 137 -5.27 -21.23 1.65
CA GLN A 137 -4.47 -22.25 2.36
C GLN A 137 -5.32 -23.36 3.01
N GLY A 138 -6.61 -23.48 2.66
CA GLY A 138 -7.52 -24.50 3.22
C GLY A 138 -8.01 -24.22 4.64
N ARG A 139 -7.63 -23.10 5.26
CA ARG A 139 -8.03 -22.69 6.62
C ARG A 139 -9.39 -22.00 6.60
N VAL A 140 -10.40 -22.68 6.07
CA VAL A 140 -11.73 -22.12 5.76
C VAL A 140 -12.46 -21.61 7.01
N ALA A 141 -12.44 -22.38 8.11
CA ALA A 141 -13.11 -21.99 9.34
C ALA A 141 -12.54 -20.69 9.94
N GLU A 142 -11.23 -20.50 9.86
CA GLU A 142 -10.55 -19.28 10.32
C GLU A 142 -10.87 -18.09 9.40
N ALA A 143 -10.85 -18.30 8.09
CA ALA A 143 -11.28 -17.28 7.12
C ALA A 143 -12.71 -16.78 7.40
N GLN A 144 -13.66 -17.70 7.61
CA GLN A 144 -15.04 -17.38 7.95
C GLN A 144 -15.18 -16.69 9.31
N LYS A 145 -14.31 -17.00 10.28
CA LYS A 145 -14.28 -16.30 11.56
C LYS A 145 -13.89 -14.83 11.37
N VAL A 146 -12.77 -14.57 10.68
CA VAL A 146 -12.29 -13.21 10.39
C VAL A 146 -13.34 -12.40 9.61
N ALA A 147 -13.95 -13.00 8.58
CA ALA A 147 -14.99 -12.34 7.79
C ALA A 147 -16.23 -11.97 8.62
N ARG A 148 -16.69 -12.87 9.51
CA ARG A 148 -17.83 -12.58 10.41
C ARG A 148 -17.52 -11.43 11.38
N GLU A 149 -16.34 -11.45 11.99
CA GLU A 149 -15.91 -10.41 12.93
C GLU A 149 -15.88 -9.03 12.24
N LEU A 150 -15.32 -8.95 11.03
CA LEU A 150 -15.32 -7.73 10.23
C LEU A 150 -16.74 -7.23 9.90
N LEU A 151 -17.64 -8.13 9.50
CA LEU A 151 -19.01 -7.77 9.12
C LEU A 151 -19.83 -7.28 10.33
N GLU A 152 -19.65 -7.88 11.51
CA GLU A 152 -20.28 -7.40 12.74
C GLU A 152 -19.79 -6.00 13.14
N GLN A 153 -18.48 -5.75 13.04
CA GLN A 153 -17.91 -4.41 13.26
C GLN A 153 -18.49 -3.39 12.26
N ALA A 154 -18.59 -3.74 10.98
CA ALA A 154 -19.15 -2.88 9.95
C ALA A 154 -20.65 -2.57 10.14
N ARG A 155 -21.41 -3.50 10.74
CA ARG A 155 -22.84 -3.35 11.03
C ARG A 155 -23.12 -2.14 11.93
N ILE A 156 -22.28 -1.93 12.93
CA ILE A 156 -22.41 -0.81 13.89
C ILE A 156 -21.60 0.44 13.52
N ALA A 157 -20.77 0.36 12.47
CA ALA A 157 -19.97 1.49 12.01
C ALA A 157 -20.83 2.63 11.42
N PRO A 158 -20.29 3.85 11.24
CA PRO A 158 -20.98 4.91 10.52
C PRO A 158 -21.29 4.57 9.05
N GLY A 159 -22.36 5.14 8.51
CA GLY A 159 -22.76 4.87 7.12
C GLY A 159 -21.72 5.25 6.06
N HIS A 160 -20.93 6.31 6.31
CA HIS A 160 -19.84 6.71 5.41
C HIS A 160 -18.71 5.67 5.37
N TYR A 161 -18.40 5.02 6.51
CA TYR A 161 -17.43 3.92 6.56
C TYR A 161 -17.91 2.75 5.70
N ARG A 162 -19.14 2.28 5.91
CA ARG A 162 -19.71 1.17 5.11
C ARG A 162 -19.70 1.48 3.61
N ARG A 163 -20.02 2.72 3.24
CA ARG A 163 -19.99 3.15 1.83
C ARG A 163 -18.57 3.13 1.25
N ALA A 164 -17.59 3.65 1.99
CA ALA A 164 -16.19 3.68 1.57
C ALA A 164 -15.58 2.27 1.47
N GLN A 165 -16.01 1.34 2.34
CA GLN A 165 -15.47 -0.03 2.41
C GLN A 165 -16.33 -1.06 1.67
N ARG A 166 -17.34 -0.64 0.90
CA ARG A 166 -18.38 -1.52 0.34
C ARG A 166 -17.81 -2.71 -0.44
N SER A 167 -16.85 -2.46 -1.34
CA SER A 167 -16.23 -3.51 -2.15
C SER A 167 -15.56 -4.58 -1.29
N TRP A 168 -14.89 -4.19 -0.22
CA TRP A 168 -14.26 -5.09 0.74
C TRP A 168 -15.30 -5.85 1.58
N LEU A 169 -16.33 -5.18 2.08
CA LEU A 169 -17.40 -5.84 2.83
C LEU A 169 -18.16 -6.87 1.98
N ASP A 170 -18.41 -6.55 0.71
CA ASP A 170 -19.00 -7.49 -0.25
C ASP A 170 -18.08 -8.70 -0.48
N ALA A 171 -16.76 -8.49 -0.53
CA ALA A 171 -15.79 -9.57 -0.62
C ALA A 171 -15.75 -10.44 0.64
N ALA A 172 -15.85 -9.84 1.83
CA ALA A 172 -15.96 -10.58 3.09
C ALA A 172 -17.22 -11.45 3.13
N GLN A 173 -18.35 -10.96 2.64
CA GLN A 173 -19.60 -11.71 2.58
C GLN A 173 -19.51 -12.97 1.70
N ARG A 174 -18.70 -12.94 0.63
CA ARG A 174 -18.47 -14.11 -0.26
C ARG A 174 -17.55 -15.17 0.35
N LEU A 175 -16.93 -14.90 1.50
CA LEU A 175 -16.09 -15.87 2.22
C LEU A 175 -16.90 -16.75 3.19
N LEU A 176 -18.14 -16.37 3.48
CA LEU A 176 -19.08 -17.14 4.31
C LEU A 176 -19.77 -18.20 3.46
#